data_AF-A0A0R1GTF3-F1
#
_entry.id   AF-A0A0R1GTF3-F1
#
_cell.length_a   1.000
_cell.length_b   1.000
_cell.length_c   1.000
_cell.angle_alpha   90.00
_cell.angle_beta   90.00
_cell.angle_gamma   90.00
#
_symmetry.space_group_name_H-M   'P 1'
#
loop_
_entity.id
_entity.type
_entity.pdbx_description
1 polymer ?
#
loop_
_entity_poly.entity_id
_entity_poly.type
_entity_poly.pdbx_seq_one_letter_code
_entity_poly.pdbx_strand_id
1 'polypeptide(L)'
;MPVIKLTMNQSQVYVNPGQDAVVTGKVTSLDGSTLTNSNVVLNPYWAEEGATSSHLMSPVTLSDDNPAKGFSFTFPSNSLGIGTYTLFMFASSSKNLTEVIPITIVVGNVKFGSNSGNLTYSSAISGSKQIIERADPNWSFNINDTVAKGTEWTLSATASALTSDTDGSTLDGQLVYSSDGKNIQPLSPTVGTTITDHKSSGTGTPFNIASDWNDNTGILLQLNGGAVVGHYSGRVDWTLSNTADTQGK
;
A
#
# COMPACT_ATOMS: atom_id res chain seq x y z
N MET A 1 18.70 30.75 29.89
CA MET A 1 18.54 31.02 28.44
C MET A 1 18.44 29.66 27.81
N PRO A 2 17.41 29.43 26.98
CA PRO A 2 16.78 28.11 26.91
C PRO A 2 17.69 27.06 26.30
N VAL A 3 17.98 26.02 27.08
CA VAL A 3 18.36 24.71 26.54
C VAL A 3 17.15 24.20 25.77
N ILE A 4 17.29 23.84 24.50
CA ILE A 4 16.15 23.49 23.63
C ILE A 4 16.07 21.99 23.36
N LYS A 5 14.86 21.50 23.12
CA LYS A 5 14.57 20.13 22.66
C LYS A 5 13.66 20.16 21.44
N LEU A 6 14.06 19.45 20.38
CA LEU A 6 13.24 19.16 19.22
C LEU A 6 12.43 17.88 19.48
N THR A 7 11.18 17.84 19.04
CA THR A 7 10.34 16.64 19.08
C THR A 7 9.51 16.59 17.81
N MET A 8 9.57 15.48 17.10
CA MET A 8 8.77 15.23 15.90
C MET A 8 7.48 14.52 16.29
N ASN A 9 6.39 14.84 15.60
CA ASN A 9 5.10 14.17 15.78
C ASN A 9 5.03 12.85 15.00
N GLN A 10 5.90 12.68 14.01
CA GLN A 10 6.03 11.48 13.19
C GLN A 10 7.47 10.96 13.24
N SER A 11 7.63 9.65 13.36
CA SER A 11 8.88 8.96 13.04
C SER A 11 8.93 8.48 11.58
N GLN A 12 7.76 8.42 10.92
CA GLN A 12 7.62 7.94 9.54
C GLN A 12 6.45 8.60 8.83
N VAL A 13 6.60 8.87 7.53
CA VAL A 13 5.57 9.44 6.65
C VAL A 13 5.54 8.67 5.33
N TYR A 14 4.35 8.29 4.89
CA TYR A 14 4.11 7.72 3.56
C TYR A 14 3.49 8.78 2.65
N VAL A 15 4.02 8.92 1.44
CA VAL A 15 3.54 9.85 0.43
C VAL A 15 3.36 9.16 -0.90
N ASN A 16 2.44 9.69 -1.72
CA ASN A 16 2.27 9.25 -3.09
C ASN A 16 3.39 9.83 -3.97
N PRO A 17 3.75 9.15 -5.08
CA PRO A 17 4.67 9.71 -6.07
C PRO A 17 4.18 11.06 -6.57
N GLY A 18 5.10 12.01 -6.79
CA GLY A 18 4.75 13.36 -7.23
C GLY A 18 4.19 14.28 -6.13
N GLN A 19 4.14 13.84 -4.87
CA GLN A 19 3.67 14.64 -3.74
C GLN A 19 4.80 14.93 -2.74
N ASP A 20 4.71 16.09 -2.09
CA ASP A 20 5.62 16.47 -1.02
C ASP A 20 5.19 15.87 0.33
N ALA A 21 6.17 15.49 1.15
CA ALA A 21 5.92 15.02 2.50
C ALA A 21 5.84 16.20 3.47
N VAL A 22 4.89 16.14 4.38
CA VAL A 22 4.73 17.13 5.46
C VAL A 22 5.08 16.46 6.78
N VAL A 23 6.11 16.98 7.45
CA VAL A 23 6.49 16.57 8.80
C VAL A 23 6.16 17.69 9.78
N THR A 24 5.71 17.33 10.97
CA THR A 24 5.35 18.31 12.00
C THR A 24 6.09 18.00 13.29
N GLY A 25 6.30 19.03 14.10
CA GLY A 25 7.04 18.88 15.34
C GLY A 25 6.98 20.14 16.19
N LYS A 26 7.76 20.15 17.26
CA LYS A 26 7.85 21.28 18.18
C LYS A 26 9.26 21.41 18.73
N VAL A 27 9.67 22.66 18.96
CA VAL A 27 10.86 22.98 19.74
C VAL A 27 10.41 23.56 21.08
N THR A 28 10.97 23.07 22.17
CA THR A 28 10.61 23.48 23.53
C THR A 28 11.84 23.87 24.33
N SER A 29 11.68 24.76 25.30
CA SER A 29 12.71 25.04 26.30
C SER A 29 12.67 23.99 27.41
N LEU A 30 13.84 23.49 27.82
CA LEU A 30 14.04 22.58 28.94
C LEU A 30 14.28 23.30 30.27
N ASP A 31 14.71 24.56 30.24
CA ASP A 31 15.01 25.36 31.45
C ASP A 31 13.81 26.20 31.93
N GLY A 32 12.65 26.06 31.27
CA GLY A 32 11.43 26.79 31.57
C GLY A 32 11.42 28.25 31.11
N SER A 33 12.50 28.75 30.50
CA SER A 33 12.52 30.11 29.94
C SER A 33 11.70 30.21 28.65
N THR A 34 11.19 31.41 28.37
CA THR A 34 10.44 31.70 27.15
C THR A 34 11.31 31.47 25.92
N LEU A 35 10.81 30.65 24.99
CA LEU A 35 11.42 30.42 23.69
C LEU A 35 10.65 31.23 22.63
N THR A 36 11.35 32.15 21.96
CA THR A 36 10.83 32.85 20.78
C THR A 36 11.14 32.01 19.54
N ASN A 37 10.15 31.72 18.70
CA ASN A 37 10.31 30.84 17.54
C ASN A 37 11.25 31.44 16.50
N SER A 38 11.20 32.75 16.26
CA SER A 38 12.10 33.43 15.32
C SER A 38 13.59 33.36 15.69
N ASN A 39 13.92 32.94 16.92
CA ASN A 39 15.29 32.65 17.36
C ASN A 39 15.72 31.19 17.13
N VAL A 40 14.85 30.36 16.56
CA VAL A 40 15.07 28.94 16.31
C VAL A 40 15.12 28.69 14.80
N VAL A 41 16.15 27.97 14.37
CA VAL A 41 16.35 27.57 12.98
C VAL A 41 16.34 26.04 12.90
N LEU A 42 15.50 25.49 12.05
CA LEU A 42 15.55 24.08 11.67
C LEU A 42 16.63 23.88 10.60
N ASN A 43 17.44 22.85 10.76
CA ASN A 43 18.54 22.50 9.85
C ASN A 43 18.28 21.09 9.31
N PRO A 44 17.64 20.96 8.14
CA PRO A 44 17.34 19.68 7.54
C PRO A 44 18.44 19.23 6.57
N TYR A 45 18.63 17.93 6.47
CA TYR A 45 19.35 17.25 5.41
C TYR A 45 18.75 15.86 5.24
N TRP A 46 18.98 15.20 4.11
CA TRP A 46 18.38 13.89 3.86
C TRP A 46 19.34 12.93 3.16
N ALA A 47 19.05 11.65 3.21
CA ALA A 47 19.74 10.62 2.45
C ALA A 47 18.75 9.58 1.95
N GLU A 48 19.04 8.99 0.80
CA GLU A 48 18.37 7.76 0.35
C GLU A 48 18.82 6.57 1.20
N GLU A 49 17.93 5.58 1.36
CA GLU A 49 18.26 4.34 2.06
C GLU A 49 19.49 3.65 1.44
N GLY A 50 20.50 3.38 2.25
CA GLY A 50 21.76 2.77 1.81
C GLY A 50 22.78 3.73 1.19
N ALA A 51 22.47 5.02 1.04
CA ALA A 51 23.41 6.01 0.54
C ALA A 51 24.51 6.35 1.56
N THR A 52 25.73 6.58 1.08
CA THR A 52 26.87 7.02 1.91
C THR A 52 27.00 8.55 1.99
N SER A 53 26.19 9.28 1.22
CA SER A 53 26.19 10.73 1.14
C SER A 53 24.82 11.32 1.47
N SER A 54 24.81 12.48 2.09
CA SER A 54 23.60 13.25 2.40
C SER A 54 23.44 14.48 1.49
N HIS A 55 22.20 14.85 1.24
CA HIS A 55 21.79 16.07 0.55
C HIS A 55 21.42 17.15 1.57
N LEU A 56 22.10 18.29 1.48
CA LEU A 56 21.81 19.45 2.33
C LEU A 56 20.56 20.17 1.85
N MET A 57 19.80 20.72 2.79
CA MET A 57 18.66 21.58 2.52
C MET A 57 18.88 22.96 3.15
N SER A 58 18.15 23.96 2.65
CA SER A 58 18.18 25.30 3.23
C SER A 58 17.62 25.27 4.66
N PRO A 59 18.29 25.93 5.63
CA PRO A 59 17.74 26.09 6.97
C PRO A 59 16.44 26.91 6.95
N VAL A 60 15.55 26.64 7.91
CA VAL A 60 14.24 27.29 8.02
C VAL A 60 14.07 27.90 9.41
N THR A 61 13.93 29.22 9.48
CA THR A 61 13.59 29.91 10.74
C THR A 61 12.13 29.70 11.09
N LEU A 62 11.82 29.36 12.34
CA LEU A 62 10.45 29.16 12.79
C LEU A 62 9.68 30.49 12.88
N SER A 63 8.40 30.48 12.50
CA SER A 63 7.51 31.66 12.63
C SER A 63 6.97 31.82 14.06
N ASP A 64 6.84 33.08 14.49
CA ASP A 64 6.23 33.47 15.77
C ASP A 64 4.69 33.44 15.75
N ASP A 65 4.06 33.20 14.59
CA ASP A 65 2.59 33.27 14.44
C ASP A 65 1.84 32.13 15.17
N ASN A 66 2.54 31.09 15.64
CA ASN A 66 1.88 29.94 16.29
C ASN A 66 2.77 29.01 17.18
N PRO A 67 3.51 29.54 18.18
CA PRO A 67 4.47 28.76 18.98
C PRO A 67 3.86 27.59 19.75
N ALA A 68 2.56 27.66 20.08
CA ALA A 68 1.86 26.59 20.79
C ALA A 68 1.66 25.33 19.92
N LYS A 69 1.35 25.50 18.62
CA LYS A 69 1.03 24.41 17.69
C LYS A 69 2.26 23.74 17.06
N GLY A 70 3.46 24.26 17.31
CA GLY A 70 4.71 23.74 16.74
C GLY A 70 4.97 24.24 15.31
N PHE A 71 5.63 23.43 14.49
CA PHE A 71 5.97 23.75 13.10
C PHE A 71 5.45 22.69 12.13
N SER A 72 5.38 23.08 10.86
CA SER A 72 5.14 22.21 9.70
C SER A 72 6.25 22.45 8.69
N PHE A 73 6.94 21.38 8.30
CA PHE A 73 8.04 21.42 7.33
C PHE A 73 7.68 20.56 6.12
N THR A 74 7.85 21.14 4.93
CA THR A 74 7.62 20.45 3.66
C THR A 74 8.93 19.89 3.14
N PHE A 75 9.02 18.57 3.06
CA PHE A 75 10.11 17.86 2.42
C PHE A 75 9.75 17.65 0.93
N PRO A 76 10.58 18.13 -0.01
CA PRO A 76 10.26 18.18 -1.44
C PRO A 76 10.41 16.80 -2.11
N SER A 77 9.59 15.83 -1.70
CA SER A 77 9.59 14.47 -2.23
C SER A 77 8.89 14.33 -3.58
N ASN A 78 8.25 15.38 -4.10
CA ASN A 78 7.55 15.34 -5.39
C ASN A 78 8.43 14.95 -6.59
N SER A 79 9.74 15.20 -6.50
CA SER A 79 10.71 14.91 -7.56
C SER A 79 11.52 13.64 -7.29
N LEU A 80 11.28 12.98 -6.15
CA LEU A 80 11.96 11.75 -5.78
C LEU A 80 11.26 10.53 -6.41
N GLY A 81 12.05 9.50 -6.69
CA GLY A 81 11.54 8.22 -7.12
C GLY A 81 10.81 7.48 -5.99
N ILE A 82 10.12 6.40 -6.35
CA ILE A 82 9.59 5.45 -5.36
C ILE A 82 10.77 4.88 -4.56
N GLY A 83 10.69 4.94 -3.24
CA GLY A 83 11.78 4.52 -2.37
C GLY A 83 11.65 5.02 -0.94
N THR A 84 12.64 4.67 -0.13
CA THR A 84 12.75 5.09 1.26
C THR A 84 13.87 6.12 1.39
N TYR A 85 13.57 7.20 2.11
CA TYR A 85 14.49 8.28 2.40
C TYR A 85 14.48 8.54 3.91
N THR A 86 15.59 9.04 4.43
CA THR A 86 15.66 9.53 5.82
C THR A 86 15.86 11.04 5.79
N LEU A 87 14.89 11.78 6.32
CA LEU A 87 15.03 13.20 6.64
C LEU A 87 15.65 13.31 8.04
N PHE A 88 16.80 13.94 8.14
CA PHE A 88 17.46 14.27 9.39
C PHE A 88 17.17 15.73 9.74
N MET A 89 16.75 15.98 10.96
CA MET A 89 16.40 17.33 11.43
C MET A 89 16.99 17.60 12.80
N PHE A 90 17.64 18.75 12.95
CA PHE A 90 17.98 19.31 14.25
C PHE A 90 17.63 20.80 14.28
N ALA A 91 17.39 21.33 15.47
CA ALA A 91 17.14 22.75 15.68
C ALA A 91 18.37 23.42 16.28
N SER A 92 18.64 24.64 15.85
CA SER A 92 19.65 25.53 16.42
C SER A 92 19.02 26.79 16.97
N SER A 93 19.62 27.33 18.02
CA SER A 93 19.44 28.72 18.47
C SER A 93 20.81 29.39 18.55
N SER A 94 20.87 30.66 18.99
CA SER A 94 22.12 31.43 19.03
C SER A 94 23.27 30.79 19.84
N LYS A 95 23.00 29.84 20.74
CA LYS A 95 24.02 29.16 21.57
C LYS A 95 23.82 27.66 21.77
N ASN A 96 22.70 27.07 21.32
CA ASN A 96 22.35 25.67 21.57
C ASN A 96 21.97 24.94 20.28
N LEU A 97 22.22 23.63 20.28
CA LEU A 97 21.81 22.69 19.24
C LEU A 97 21.03 21.54 19.89
N THR A 98 20.03 21.02 19.19
CA THR A 98 19.38 19.77 19.58
C THR A 98 20.14 18.57 19.03
N GLU A 99 19.79 17.39 19.51
CA GLU A 99 20.11 16.15 18.81
C GLU A 99 19.48 16.13 17.40
N VAL A 100 20.07 15.33 16.52
CA VAL A 100 19.52 15.04 15.20
C VAL A 100 18.43 13.98 15.34
N ILE A 101 17.25 14.28 14.82
CA ILE A 101 16.12 13.35 14.77
C ILE A 101 15.95 12.85 13.34
N PRO A 102 16.02 11.53 13.10
CA PRO A 102 15.67 10.94 11.82
C PRO A 102 14.15 10.76 11.70
N ILE A 103 13.61 11.04 10.50
CA ILE A 103 12.24 10.76 10.10
C ILE A 103 12.30 9.97 8.79
N THR A 104 11.67 8.80 8.75
CA THR A 104 11.57 7.99 7.54
C THR A 104 10.51 8.57 6.60
N ILE A 105 10.87 8.85 5.36
CA ILE A 105 9.95 9.26 4.30
C ILE A 105 9.88 8.13 3.27
N VAL A 106 8.69 7.59 3.03
CA VAL A 106 8.46 6.55 2.02
C VAL A 106 7.66 7.16 0.89
N VAL A 107 8.29 7.29 -0.28
CA VAL A 107 7.59 7.57 -1.54
C VAL A 107 7.09 6.24 -2.06
N GLY A 108 5.81 5.96 -1.86
CA GLY A 108 5.25 4.64 -2.02
C GLY A 108 4.61 4.36 -3.37
N ASN A 109 4.29 3.10 -3.59
CA ASN A 109 3.41 2.66 -4.67
C ASN A 109 2.50 1.50 -4.21
N VAL A 110 1.56 1.15 -5.08
CA VAL A 110 0.74 -0.06 -4.94
C VAL A 110 1.23 -1.04 -6.00
N LYS A 111 1.64 -2.23 -5.58
CA LYS A 111 2.14 -3.27 -6.50
C LYS A 111 1.75 -4.67 -6.03
N PHE A 112 1.77 -5.63 -6.96
CA PHE A 112 1.62 -7.03 -6.59
C PHE A 112 2.72 -7.46 -5.61
N GLY A 113 2.30 -8.17 -4.57
CA GLY A 113 3.17 -8.79 -3.57
C GLY A 113 3.24 -10.30 -3.75
N SER A 114 3.52 -11.00 -2.65
CA SER A 114 3.59 -12.46 -2.62
C SER A 114 2.21 -13.10 -2.81
N ASN A 115 2.17 -14.31 -3.37
CA ASN A 115 0.98 -15.14 -3.44
C ASN A 115 1.31 -16.58 -3.04
N SER A 116 0.27 -17.35 -2.71
CA SER A 116 0.37 -18.76 -2.32
C SER A 116 0.44 -19.73 -3.51
N GLY A 117 0.55 -19.20 -4.73
CA GLY A 117 0.52 -19.98 -5.97
C GLY A 117 -0.89 -20.14 -6.53
N ASN A 118 -1.14 -21.29 -7.14
CA ASN A 118 -2.37 -21.55 -7.90
C ASN A 118 -3.59 -21.70 -6.97
N LEU A 119 -4.72 -21.16 -7.42
CA LEU A 119 -6.03 -21.55 -6.89
C LEU A 119 -6.32 -22.98 -7.34
N THR A 120 -6.60 -23.89 -6.40
CA THR A 120 -6.87 -25.29 -6.67
C THR A 120 -8.27 -25.67 -6.21
N TYR A 121 -8.89 -26.61 -6.91
CA TYR A 121 -10.26 -27.05 -6.68
C TYR A 121 -10.32 -28.57 -6.85
N SER A 122 -11.08 -29.25 -6.01
CA SER A 122 -11.30 -30.70 -6.12
C SER A 122 -12.71 -31.04 -5.67
N SER A 123 -13.44 -31.79 -6.50
CA SER A 123 -14.79 -32.26 -6.19
C SER A 123 -15.15 -33.46 -7.06
N ALA A 124 -16.11 -34.26 -6.59
CA ALA A 124 -16.77 -35.25 -7.42
C ALA A 124 -17.83 -34.58 -8.32
N ILE A 125 -17.88 -34.97 -9.60
CA ILE A 125 -18.92 -34.50 -10.51
C ILE A 125 -20.27 -35.12 -10.13
N SER A 126 -21.32 -34.30 -10.10
CA SER A 126 -22.69 -34.74 -9.78
C SER A 126 -23.59 -34.85 -11.00
N GLY A 127 -23.09 -34.47 -12.19
CA GLY A 127 -23.92 -34.31 -13.39
C GLY A 127 -24.92 -33.14 -13.30
N SER A 128 -24.76 -32.26 -12.31
CA SER A 128 -25.58 -31.07 -12.09
C SER A 128 -24.71 -29.87 -11.75
N LYS A 129 -25.29 -28.67 -11.82
CA LYS A 129 -24.59 -27.44 -11.44
C LYS A 129 -24.09 -27.51 -9.99
N GLN A 130 -22.82 -27.20 -9.77
CA GLN A 130 -22.19 -27.20 -8.45
C GLN A 130 -21.18 -26.05 -8.32
N ILE A 131 -21.08 -25.48 -7.12
CA ILE A 131 -20.10 -24.45 -6.77
C ILE A 131 -19.10 -25.10 -5.83
N ILE A 132 -17.83 -25.05 -6.21
CA ILE A 132 -16.73 -25.73 -5.54
C ILE A 132 -15.81 -24.68 -4.92
N GLU A 133 -15.60 -24.82 -3.63
CA GLU A 133 -14.67 -24.02 -2.85
C GLU A 133 -13.21 -24.33 -3.20
N ARG A 134 -12.32 -23.42 -2.84
CA ARG A 134 -10.88 -23.61 -3.00
C ARG A 134 -10.42 -24.73 -2.07
N ALA A 135 -9.52 -25.59 -2.55
CA ALA A 135 -8.96 -26.66 -1.75
C ALA A 135 -7.99 -26.16 -0.66
N ASP A 136 -7.32 -25.02 -0.88
CA ASP A 136 -6.51 -24.35 0.13
C ASP A 136 -7.30 -23.20 0.79
N PRO A 137 -7.76 -23.36 2.05
CA PRO A 137 -8.48 -22.31 2.77
C PRO A 137 -7.57 -21.16 3.20
N ASN A 138 -6.24 -21.34 3.17
CA ASN A 138 -5.26 -20.32 3.56
C ASN A 138 -4.63 -19.62 2.35
N TRP A 139 -5.18 -19.83 1.14
CA TRP A 139 -4.67 -19.18 -0.05
C TRP A 139 -4.64 -17.66 0.14
N SER A 140 -3.49 -17.06 -0.15
CA SER A 140 -3.28 -15.63 -0.02
C SER A 140 -2.70 -15.03 -1.28
N PHE A 141 -3.09 -13.80 -1.56
CA PHE A 141 -2.45 -12.93 -2.55
C PHE A 141 -2.37 -11.53 -1.96
N ASN A 142 -1.13 -11.09 -1.75
CA ASN A 142 -0.83 -9.83 -1.09
C ASN A 142 -0.62 -8.72 -2.11
N ILE A 143 -1.12 -7.54 -1.78
CA ILE A 143 -0.81 -6.27 -2.42
C ILE A 143 0.12 -5.50 -1.51
N ASN A 144 1.29 -5.14 -2.01
CA ASN A 144 2.23 -4.27 -1.29
C ASN A 144 1.73 -2.84 -1.41
N ASP A 145 1.04 -2.37 -0.37
CA ASP A 145 0.49 -1.02 -0.27
C ASP A 145 1.42 -0.15 0.59
N THR A 146 2.14 0.76 -0.06
CA THR A 146 3.03 1.72 0.60
C THR A 146 2.63 3.17 0.34
N VAL A 147 1.45 3.41 -0.24
CA VAL A 147 1.01 4.78 -0.57
C VAL A 147 0.52 5.53 0.67
N ALA A 148 0.29 6.83 0.53
CA ALA A 148 -0.22 7.65 1.61
C ALA A 148 -1.58 7.15 2.13
N LYS A 149 -1.85 7.40 3.41
CA LYS A 149 -3.15 7.08 4.01
C LYS A 149 -4.27 7.75 3.23
N GLY A 150 -5.29 6.97 2.88
CA GLY A 150 -6.46 7.45 2.15
C GLY A 150 -6.35 7.35 0.63
N THR A 151 -5.19 6.97 0.08
CA THR A 151 -5.07 6.66 -1.35
C THR A 151 -5.90 5.43 -1.70
N GLU A 152 -6.70 5.53 -2.75
CA GLU A 152 -7.60 4.47 -3.20
C GLU A 152 -7.01 3.71 -4.39
N TRP A 153 -7.19 2.39 -4.34
CA TRP A 153 -6.82 1.47 -5.42
C TRP A 153 -7.84 0.32 -5.51
N THR A 154 -7.94 -0.25 -6.70
CA THR A 154 -8.87 -1.32 -7.05
C THR A 154 -8.11 -2.48 -7.66
N LEU A 155 -8.44 -3.70 -7.23
CA LEU A 155 -8.00 -4.92 -7.88
C LEU A 155 -9.16 -5.56 -8.62
N SER A 156 -8.94 -5.89 -9.87
CA SER A 156 -9.87 -6.65 -10.71
C SER A 156 -9.22 -7.90 -11.25
N ALA A 157 -10.04 -8.91 -11.59
CA ALA A 157 -9.59 -10.16 -12.17
C ALA A 157 -10.41 -10.53 -13.41
N THR A 158 -9.75 -11.08 -14.40
CA THR A 158 -10.36 -11.86 -15.49
C THR A 158 -9.89 -13.31 -15.38
N ALA A 159 -10.63 -14.24 -15.96
CA ALA A 159 -10.23 -15.64 -16.02
C ALA A 159 -10.40 -16.21 -17.42
N SER A 160 -9.42 -17.02 -17.85
CA SER A 160 -9.56 -17.83 -19.05
C SER A 160 -10.55 -18.98 -18.82
N ALA A 161 -11.00 -19.58 -19.92
CA ALA A 161 -11.60 -20.91 -19.83
C ALA A 161 -10.60 -21.92 -19.23
N LEU A 162 -11.13 -22.94 -18.58
CA LEU A 162 -10.37 -24.07 -18.04
C LEU A 162 -10.26 -25.14 -19.12
N THR A 163 -9.06 -25.54 -19.50
CA THR A 163 -8.78 -26.51 -20.57
C THR A 163 -8.16 -27.78 -20.00
N SER A 164 -8.60 -28.92 -20.50
CA SER A 164 -8.10 -30.24 -20.13
C SER A 164 -6.62 -30.35 -20.46
N ASP A 165 -5.82 -30.77 -19.49
CA ASP A 165 -4.38 -30.97 -19.66
C ASP A 165 -4.07 -32.18 -20.56
N THR A 166 -5.07 -33.02 -20.87
CA THR A 166 -4.91 -34.25 -21.66
C THR A 166 -5.23 -34.05 -23.13
N ASP A 167 -6.34 -33.38 -23.44
CA ASP A 167 -6.88 -33.28 -24.81
C ASP A 167 -7.22 -31.85 -25.23
N GLY A 168 -7.00 -30.85 -24.36
CA GLY A 168 -7.27 -29.44 -24.64
C GLY A 168 -8.75 -29.08 -24.69
N SER A 169 -9.65 -30.01 -24.40
CA SER A 169 -11.09 -29.73 -24.35
C SER A 169 -11.43 -28.74 -23.22
N THR A 170 -12.38 -27.85 -23.47
CA THR A 170 -12.82 -26.88 -22.46
C THR A 170 -13.73 -27.57 -21.43
N LEU A 171 -13.50 -27.32 -20.15
CA LEU A 171 -14.39 -27.71 -19.07
C LEU A 171 -15.77 -27.05 -19.24
N ASP A 172 -16.85 -27.82 -19.08
CA ASP A 172 -18.19 -27.25 -18.92
C ASP A 172 -18.34 -26.63 -17.52
N GLY A 173 -17.72 -25.48 -17.34
CA GLY A 173 -17.57 -24.79 -16.08
C GLY A 173 -16.71 -23.53 -16.24
N GLN A 174 -16.58 -22.76 -15.18
CA GLN A 174 -15.83 -21.49 -15.17
C GLN A 174 -15.47 -21.07 -13.76
N LEU A 175 -14.46 -20.21 -13.63
CA LEU A 175 -14.24 -19.50 -12.38
C LEU A 175 -15.30 -18.41 -12.19
N VAL A 176 -15.76 -18.27 -10.96
CA VAL A 176 -16.75 -17.28 -10.54
C VAL A 176 -16.24 -16.56 -9.29
N TYR A 177 -16.73 -15.35 -9.04
CA TYR A 177 -16.41 -14.59 -7.85
C TYR A 177 -17.68 -14.33 -7.03
N SER A 178 -17.58 -14.38 -5.71
CA SER A 178 -18.63 -13.95 -4.80
C SER A 178 -18.04 -13.18 -3.62
N SER A 179 -18.50 -11.94 -3.41
CA SER A 179 -18.05 -11.13 -2.26
C SER A 179 -18.81 -11.45 -0.98
N ASP A 180 -20.04 -11.97 -1.07
CA ASP A 180 -20.97 -12.12 0.05
C ASP A 180 -21.50 -13.56 0.22
N GLY A 181 -21.07 -14.49 -0.63
CA GLY A 181 -21.49 -15.89 -0.65
C GLY A 181 -22.89 -16.12 -1.21
N LYS A 182 -23.53 -15.08 -1.76
CA LYS A 182 -24.88 -15.14 -2.32
C LYS A 182 -24.88 -14.72 -3.78
N ASN A 183 -24.26 -13.59 -4.07
CA ASN A 183 -24.14 -13.05 -5.42
C ASN A 183 -22.91 -13.66 -6.09
N ILE A 184 -23.15 -14.51 -7.08
CA ILE A 184 -22.10 -15.19 -7.83
C ILE A 184 -22.06 -14.59 -9.23
N GLN A 185 -20.89 -14.09 -9.61
CA GLN A 185 -20.65 -13.49 -10.92
C GLN A 185 -19.52 -14.23 -11.64
N PRO A 186 -19.66 -14.55 -12.94
CA PRO A 186 -18.59 -15.16 -13.71
C PRO A 186 -17.35 -14.25 -13.79
N LEU A 187 -16.16 -14.85 -13.70
CA LEU A 187 -14.93 -14.18 -14.09
C LEU A 187 -14.79 -14.26 -15.61
N SER A 188 -15.24 -13.21 -16.30
CA SER A 188 -15.16 -13.10 -17.75
C SER A 188 -13.70 -13.02 -18.23
N PRO A 189 -13.35 -13.57 -19.41
CA PRO A 189 -12.02 -13.40 -20.00
C PRO A 189 -11.76 -11.98 -20.51
N THR A 190 -12.81 -11.17 -20.75
CA THR A 190 -12.69 -9.86 -21.43
C THR A 190 -13.08 -8.66 -20.56
N VAL A 191 -13.83 -8.88 -19.49
CA VAL A 191 -14.31 -7.81 -18.60
C VAL A 191 -13.85 -8.12 -17.19
N GLY A 192 -13.01 -7.23 -16.63
CA GLY A 192 -12.49 -7.39 -15.28
C GLY A 192 -13.61 -7.31 -14.23
N THR A 193 -13.70 -8.33 -13.38
CA THR A 193 -14.55 -8.32 -12.20
C THR A 193 -13.79 -7.67 -11.06
N THR A 194 -14.36 -6.65 -10.41
CA THR A 194 -13.78 -6.06 -9.20
C THR A 194 -13.73 -7.10 -8.08
N ILE A 195 -12.53 -7.36 -7.58
CA ILE A 195 -12.27 -8.26 -6.47
C ILE A 195 -12.25 -7.48 -5.16
N THR A 196 -11.56 -6.33 -5.13
CA THR A 196 -11.54 -5.45 -3.97
C THR A 196 -11.36 -3.99 -4.36
N ASP A 197 -12.03 -3.12 -3.62
CA ASP A 197 -11.73 -1.69 -3.56
C ASP A 197 -11.12 -1.43 -2.19
N HIS A 198 -9.95 -0.80 -2.16
CA HIS A 198 -9.21 -0.59 -0.93
C HIS A 198 -8.76 0.85 -0.78
N LYS A 199 -8.64 1.26 0.48
CA LYS A 199 -8.15 2.58 0.88
C LYS A 199 -6.98 2.40 1.81
N SER A 200 -5.81 2.83 1.37
CA SER A 200 -4.55 2.61 2.08
C SER A 200 -4.61 3.13 3.51
N SER A 201 -4.08 2.34 4.44
CA SER A 201 -3.88 2.74 5.83
C SER A 201 -2.69 3.69 6.01
N GLY A 202 -1.80 3.80 5.00
CA GLY A 202 -0.55 4.56 5.09
C GLY A 202 0.43 3.99 6.11
N THR A 203 0.52 2.65 6.18
CA THR A 203 1.39 1.94 7.13
C THR A 203 2.41 1.01 6.47
N GLY A 204 2.38 0.85 5.14
CA GLY A 204 3.25 -0.10 4.45
C GLY A 204 2.90 -1.57 4.66
N THR A 205 1.81 -1.88 5.36
CA THR A 205 1.40 -3.25 5.64
C THR A 205 0.80 -3.88 4.37
N PRO A 206 1.29 -5.06 3.93
CA PRO A 206 0.68 -5.77 2.81
C PRO A 206 -0.79 -6.09 3.06
N PHE A 207 -1.63 -5.92 2.04
CA PHE A 207 -3.05 -6.25 2.09
C PHE A 207 -3.29 -7.61 1.43
N ASN A 208 -3.76 -8.59 2.19
CA ASN A 208 -4.18 -9.89 1.65
C ASN A 208 -5.62 -9.82 1.15
N ILE A 209 -5.81 -9.99 -0.16
CA ILE A 209 -7.14 -9.89 -0.80
C ILE A 209 -8.10 -11.01 -0.40
N ALA A 210 -7.57 -12.10 0.14
CA ALA A 210 -8.34 -13.27 0.55
C ALA A 210 -8.54 -13.33 2.08
N SER A 211 -8.19 -12.27 2.81
CA SER A 211 -8.26 -12.25 4.28
C SER A 211 -9.68 -12.42 4.84
N ASP A 212 -10.70 -12.09 4.07
CA ASP A 212 -12.12 -12.23 4.38
C ASP A 212 -12.80 -13.36 3.57
N TRP A 213 -12.03 -14.10 2.79
CA TRP A 213 -12.56 -15.21 2.00
C TRP A 213 -12.84 -16.43 2.88
N ASN A 214 -13.95 -17.09 2.62
CA ASN A 214 -14.37 -18.36 3.20
C ASN A 214 -14.85 -19.30 2.10
N ASP A 215 -15.32 -20.49 2.47
CA ASP A 215 -15.86 -21.54 1.60
C ASP A 215 -16.82 -21.04 0.52
N ASN A 216 -17.60 -19.99 0.82
CA ASN A 216 -18.60 -19.43 -0.07
C ASN A 216 -18.22 -18.08 -0.70
N THR A 217 -17.15 -17.42 -0.26
CA THR A 217 -16.70 -16.12 -0.79
C THR A 217 -15.38 -16.25 -1.54
N GLY A 218 -14.98 -15.23 -2.28
CA GLY A 218 -13.77 -15.27 -3.10
C GLY A 218 -13.97 -15.89 -4.48
N ILE A 219 -12.87 -16.38 -5.08
CA ILE A 219 -12.90 -17.06 -6.38
C ILE A 219 -13.21 -18.54 -6.19
N LEU A 220 -14.31 -18.99 -6.79
CA LEU A 220 -14.87 -20.34 -6.71
C LEU A 220 -14.88 -20.97 -8.11
N LEU A 221 -15.01 -22.30 -8.17
CA LEU A 221 -15.22 -23.01 -9.43
C LEU A 221 -16.70 -23.38 -9.58
N GLN A 222 -17.35 -22.91 -10.64
CA GLN A 222 -18.67 -23.37 -11.03
C GLN A 222 -18.52 -24.48 -12.07
N LEU A 223 -19.04 -25.68 -11.78
CA LEU A 223 -19.24 -26.74 -12.77
C LEU A 223 -20.70 -26.78 -13.21
N ASN A 224 -20.92 -27.12 -14.47
CA ASN A 224 -22.25 -27.38 -15.01
C ASN A 224 -22.44 -28.91 -15.22
N GLY A 225 -23.64 -29.32 -15.64
CA GLY A 225 -24.00 -30.74 -15.73
C GLY A 225 -23.24 -31.54 -16.80
N GLY A 226 -22.63 -30.88 -17.79
CA GLY A 226 -21.82 -31.52 -18.83
C GLY A 226 -20.33 -31.65 -18.50
N ALA A 227 -19.91 -31.29 -17.29
CA ALA A 227 -18.50 -31.39 -16.88
C ALA A 227 -18.03 -32.85 -16.89
N VAL A 228 -16.84 -33.08 -17.46
CA VAL A 228 -16.20 -34.40 -17.55
C VAL A 228 -15.07 -34.48 -16.52
N VAL A 229 -14.85 -35.67 -15.95
CA VAL A 229 -13.74 -35.91 -15.01
C VAL A 229 -12.40 -35.72 -15.74
N GLY A 230 -11.52 -34.92 -15.16
CA GLY A 230 -10.18 -34.69 -15.67
C GLY A 230 -9.43 -33.62 -14.89
N HIS A 231 -8.19 -33.37 -15.32
CA HIS A 231 -7.38 -32.26 -14.84
C HIS A 231 -7.49 -31.11 -15.83
N TYR A 232 -7.82 -29.93 -15.30
CA TYR A 232 -8.03 -28.73 -16.09
C TYR A 232 -7.22 -27.59 -15.52
N SER A 233 -6.63 -26.80 -16.39
CA SER A 233 -5.87 -25.61 -16.04
C SER A 233 -6.41 -24.39 -16.78
N GLY A 234 -6.23 -23.22 -16.16
CA GLY A 234 -6.63 -21.93 -16.69
C GLY A 234 -5.78 -20.84 -16.05
N ARG A 235 -6.02 -19.59 -16.44
CA ARG A 235 -5.27 -18.43 -15.97
C ARG A 235 -6.21 -17.39 -15.39
N VAL A 236 -5.85 -16.87 -14.22
CA VAL A 236 -6.43 -15.65 -13.66
C VAL A 236 -5.49 -14.50 -13.95
N ASP A 237 -5.99 -13.49 -14.64
CA ASP A 237 -5.26 -12.27 -14.97
C ASP A 237 -5.72 -11.15 -14.04
N TRP A 238 -4.78 -10.61 -13.27
CA TRP A 238 -5.02 -9.59 -12.26
C TRP A 238 -4.66 -8.22 -12.80
N THR A 239 -5.56 -7.25 -12.64
CA THR A 239 -5.33 -5.85 -12.99
C THR A 239 -5.47 -5.00 -11.74
N LEU A 240 -4.36 -4.39 -11.35
CA LEU A 240 -4.31 -3.43 -10.25
C LEU A 240 -4.31 -2.02 -10.83
N SER A 241 -5.29 -1.23 -10.42
CA SER A 241 -5.43 0.17 -10.82
C SER A 241 -5.42 1.04 -9.57
N ASN A 242 -4.65 2.11 -9.58
CA ASN A 242 -4.72 3.13 -8.54
C ASN A 242 -5.05 4.49 -9.15
N THR A 243 -5.60 5.38 -8.33
CA THR A 243 -5.90 6.76 -8.76
C THR A 243 -4.64 7.61 -8.96
N ALA A 244 -3.47 7.15 -8.48
CA ALA A 244 -2.19 7.80 -8.68
C ALA A 244 -1.60 7.60 -10.10
N ASP A 245 -2.00 6.55 -10.83
CA ASP A 245 -1.50 6.23 -12.18
C ASP A 245 -2.14 7.13 -13.26
N THR A 246 -3.17 7.90 -12.89
CA THR A 246 -3.86 8.82 -13.80
C THR A 246 -3.11 10.13 -14.08
N GLN A 247 -1.90 10.33 -13.53
CA GLN A 247 -1.04 11.47 -13.86
C GLN A 247 0.27 11.02 -14.50
N GLY A 248 0.20 10.52 -15.74
CA GLY A 248 1.39 10.07 -16.46
C GLY A 248 1.13 9.55 -17.88
N LYS A 249 0.59 10.39 -18.76
CA LYS A 249 0.85 10.34 -20.20
C LYS A 249 1.15 11.73 -20.72
#